data_AF-A0A3D4B9M3-F1
#
_entry.id   AF-A0A3D4B9M3-F1
#
_cell.length_a   1.000
_cell.length_b   1.000
_cell.length_c   1.000
_cell.angle_alpha   90.00
_cell.angle_beta   90.00
_cell.angle_gamma   90.00
#
_symmetry.space_group_name_H-M   'P 1'
#
loop_
_entity.id
_entity.type
_entity.pdbx_description
1 polymer ?
#
loop_
_entity_poly.entity_id
_entity_poly.type
_entity_poly.pdbx_seq_one_letter_code
_entity_poly.pdbx_strand_id
1 'polypeptide(L)' 'MQIPLAQQQPTYDPAAVQPMRDELTSAGFEELLTPEDVDRVMGSQDDETVIVMVNSV' A
#
# COMPACT_ATOMS: atom_id res chain seq x y z
N MET A 1 6.50 -7.62 18.06
CA MET A 1 7.78 -7.80 17.32
C MET A 1 7.84 -6.69 16.30
N GLN A 2 8.80 -5.76 16.41
CA GLN A 2 9.02 -4.75 15.38
C GLN A 2 9.91 -5.41 14.32
N ILE A 3 9.34 -5.75 13.17
CA ILE A 3 10.14 -6.17 12.02
C ILE A 3 10.89 -4.90 11.57
N PRO A 4 12.23 -4.87 11.59
CA PRO A 4 12.94 -3.74 11.04
C PRO A 4 12.70 -3.77 9.52
N LEU A 5 11.78 -2.93 9.05
CA LEU A 5 11.65 -2.59 7.63
C LEU A 5 12.91 -1.80 7.26
N ALA A 6 14.02 -2.51 7.14
CA ALA A 6 15.21 -1.98 6.50
C ALA A 6 14.78 -1.44 5.14
N GLN A 7 15.32 -0.29 4.78
CA GLN A 7 15.14 0.39 3.50
C GLN A 7 15.60 -0.53 2.36
N GLN A 8 14.81 -1.54 2.03
CA GLN A 8 15.10 -2.49 0.98
C GLN A 8 14.94 -1.73 -0.33
N GLN A 9 16.03 -1.59 -1.08
CA GLN A 9 15.96 -1.08 -2.44
C GLN A 9 14.91 -1.89 -3.19
N PRO A 10 13.97 -1.25 -3.92
CA PRO A 10 12.97 -1.95 -4.68
C PRO A 10 13.64 -2.97 -5.60
N THR A 11 13.15 -4.22 -5.61
CA THR A 11 13.68 -5.27 -6.48
C THR A 11 13.52 -4.93 -7.97
N TYR A 12 12.58 -4.03 -8.28
CA TYR A 12 12.25 -3.60 -9.63
C TYR A 12 12.37 -2.08 -9.75
N ASP A 13 12.66 -1.60 -10.96
CA ASP A 13 12.65 -0.17 -11.27
C ASP A 13 11.26 0.42 -10.95
N PRO A 14 11.16 1.45 -10.09
CA PRO A 14 9.91 2.11 -9.78
C PRO A 14 9.11 2.55 -11.00
N ALA A 15 9.77 2.99 -12.08
CA ALA A 15 9.11 3.39 -13.32
C ALA A 15 8.48 2.20 -14.05
N ALA A 16 9.12 1.04 -14.00
CA ALA A 16 8.63 -0.17 -14.67
C ALA A 16 7.37 -0.73 -14.00
N VAL A 17 7.20 -0.51 -12.69
CA VAL A 17 6.04 -1.00 -11.93
C VAL A 17 4.91 0.04 -11.77
N GLN A 18 5.10 1.28 -12.25
CA GLN A 18 4.04 2.31 -12.18
C GLN A 18 2.71 1.87 -12.79
N PRO A 19 2.66 1.19 -13.95
CA PRO A 19 1.37 0.81 -14.54
C PRO A 19 0.50 -0.08 -13.63
N MET A 20 1.13 -0.91 -12.79
CA MET A 20 0.43 -1.80 -11.84
C MET A 20 -0.16 -1.03 -10.65
N ARG A 21 0.41 0.14 -10.33
CA ARG A 21 -0.10 1.07 -9.32
C ARG A 21 -1.22 1.93 -9.90
N ASP A 22 -1.00 2.44 -11.12
CA ASP A 22 -1.95 3.25 -11.86
C ASP A 22 -3.25 2.48 -12.13
N GLU A 23 -3.18 1.19 -12.43
CA GLU A 23 -4.36 0.34 -12.60
C GLU A 23 -5.26 0.34 -11.35
N LEU A 24 -4.69 0.13 -10.16
CA LEU A 24 -5.44 0.09 -8.90
C LEU A 24 -5.99 1.46 -8.51
N THR A 25 -5.19 2.51 -8.64
CA THR A 25 -5.65 3.88 -8.33
C THR A 25 -6.75 4.32 -9.29
N SER A 26 -6.66 3.96 -10.58
CA SER A 26 -7.73 4.21 -11.56
C SER A 26 -9.02 3.45 -11.25
N ALA A 27 -8.91 2.29 -10.59
CA ALA A 27 -10.05 1.49 -10.11
C ALA A 27 -10.62 1.99 -8.77
N GLY A 28 -10.04 3.02 -8.16
CA GLY A 28 -10.53 3.66 -6.93
C GLY A 28 -9.83 3.22 -5.63
N PHE A 29 -8.71 2.50 -5.70
CA PHE A 29 -7.90 2.19 -4.52
C PHE A 29 -7.06 3.40 -4.07
N GLU A 30 -6.95 3.61 -2.76
CA GLU A 30 -5.99 4.53 -2.14
C GLU A 30 -4.66 3.80 -1.89
N GLU A 31 -3.54 4.47 -2.19
CA GLU A 31 -2.21 3.92 -1.92
C GLU A 31 -1.72 4.27 -0.52
N LEU A 32 -1.32 3.25 0.24
CA LEU A 32 -0.74 3.41 1.58
C LEU A 32 0.76 3.13 1.49
N LEU A 33 1.56 4.20 1.56
CA LEU A 33 3.02 4.13 1.32
C LEU A 33 3.84 4.11 2.60
N THR A 34 3.22 4.47 3.72
CA THR A 34 3.86 4.55 5.02
C THR A 34 3.15 3.66 6.04
N PRO A 35 3.85 3.14 7.05
CA PRO A 35 3.21 2.45 8.17
C PRO A 35 2.13 3.30 8.84
N GLU A 36 2.35 4.62 8.97
CA GLU A 36 1.41 5.55 9.59
C GLU A 36 0.10 5.66 8.79
N ASP A 37 0.15 5.63 7.45
CA ASP A 37 -1.04 5.60 6.60
C ASP A 37 -1.84 4.31 6.81
N VAL A 38 -1.15 3.18 6.97
CA VAL A 38 -1.79 1.90 7.27
C VAL A 38 -2.48 1.95 8.64
N ASP A 39 -1.77 2.41 9.67
CA ASP A 39 -2.31 2.52 11.02
C ASP A 39 -3.53 3.46 11.06
N ARG A 40 -3.49 4.56 10.32
CA ARG A 40 -4.62 5.48 10.17
C ARG A 40 -5.87 4.79 9.60
N VAL A 41 -5.73 4.08 8.47
CA VAL A 41 -6.87 3.45 7.78
C VAL A 41 -7.39 2.22 8.53
N MET A 42 -6.50 1.44 9.15
CA MET A 42 -6.88 0.24 9.91
C MET A 42 -7.37 0.56 11.33
N GLY A 43 -7.00 1.74 11.87
CA GLY A 43 -7.42 2.21 13.17
C GLY A 43 -8.77 2.94 13.20
N SER A 44 -9.32 3.30 12.04
CA SER A 44 -10.68 3.84 11.93
C SER A 44 -11.71 2.81 12.39
N GLN A 45 -12.56 3.16 13.36
CA GLN A 45 -13.56 2.28 13.96
C GLN A 45 -14.99 2.65 13.56
N ASP A 46 -15.18 3.02 12.30
CA ASP A 46 -16.43 3.67 11.87
C ASP A 46 -17.52 2.66 11.43
N ASP A 47 -17.46 1.39 11.88
CA ASP A 47 -18.31 0.28 11.41
C ASP A 47 -18.29 0.10 9.87
N GLU A 48 -17.20 0.51 9.21
CA GLU A 48 -17.01 0.42 7.77
C GLU A 48 -16.25 -0.85 7.36
N THR A 49 -16.47 -1.31 6.13
CA THR A 49 -15.74 -2.44 5.54
C THR A 49 -14.65 -1.93 4.59
N VAL A 50 -13.41 -2.34 4.83
CA VAL A 50 -12.26 -1.98 3.99
C VAL A 50 -11.83 -3.17 3.12
N ILE A 51 -11.71 -2.95 1.80
CA ILE A 51 -11.09 -3.90 0.87
C ILE A 51 -9.60 -3.58 0.75
N VAL A 52 -8.74 -4.53 1.13
CA VAL A 52 -7.29 -4.36 1.07
C VAL A 52 -6.73 -5.20 -0.07
N MET A 53 -6.13 -4.53 -1.06
CA MET A 53 -5.41 -5.17 -2.15
C MET A 53 -3.91 -5.12 -1.86
N VAL A 54 -3.30 -6.29 -1.63
CA VAL A 54 -1.84 -6.42 -1.55
C VAL A 54 -1.31 -6.56 -2.97
N ASN A 55 -0.89 -5.44 -3.56
CA ASN A 55 -0.29 -5.44 -4.89
C ASN A 55 1.11 -6.07 -4.86
N SER A 56 1.47 -6.86 -5.88
CA SER A 56 2.75 -7.57 -5.96
C SER A 56 3.23 -7.68 -7.40
N VAL A 57 4.54 -7.78 -7.57
CA VAL A 57 5.24 -7.80 -8.87
C VAL A 57 6.16 -9.00 -9.02
#